data_AF-A0A2T3BE44-F1
#
_entry.id   AF-A0A2T3BE44-F1
#
_cell.length_a   1.000
_cell.length_b   1.000
_cell.length_c   1.000
_cell.angle_alpha   90.00
_cell.angle_beta   90.00
_cell.angle_gamma   90.00
#
_symmetry.space_group_name_H-M   'P 1'
#
loop_
_entity.id
_entity.type
_entity.pdbx_description
1 polymer ?
#
loop_
_entity_poly.entity_id
_entity_poly.type
_entity_poly.pdbx_seq_one_letter_code
_entity_poly.pdbx_strand_id
1 'polypeptide(L)'
;IEKYPTPEALASADKEDIVPIIRHLGLQNQRAGTYQTYAKIWLEDPPAKGKRYAVRDYPTKGAGRDVKKGEILADDDERVGWEIGHMTQGPYAIDSWRIFCRDVLRGLADGWNGEGNTQEGFQPEWMRVLPTDKELRAYLRWMWLKEGFAWDPFTGEKEVASERLMRAAIDGRIAWDEQGGMRIVDESGEQGGDAEAAGQGLGMERVAAVSAAAVGGE
;
A
#
# COMPACT_ATOMS: atom_id res chain seq x y z
N ILE A 1 -5.46 17.90 -13.07
CA ILE A 1 -5.32 18.64 -11.79
C ILE A 1 -5.33 20.13 -12.06
N GLU A 2 -4.52 20.67 -12.98
CA GLU A 2 -4.49 22.11 -13.36
C GLU A 2 -5.85 22.83 -13.42
N LYS A 3 -6.86 22.30 -14.13
CA LYS A 3 -8.21 22.94 -14.24
C LYS A 3 -9.02 22.89 -12.93
N TYR A 4 -8.81 21.86 -12.10
CA TYR A 4 -9.56 21.61 -10.86
C TYR A 4 -8.56 21.19 -9.75
N PRO A 5 -7.83 22.16 -9.15
CA PRO A 5 -6.73 21.85 -8.24
C PRO A 5 -7.17 21.52 -6.81
N THR A 6 -8.42 21.85 -6.44
CA THR A 6 -8.96 21.62 -5.09
C THR A 6 -10.26 20.80 -5.12
N PRO A 7 -10.67 20.16 -4.00
CA PRO A 7 -11.95 19.46 -3.91
C PRO A 7 -13.15 20.38 -4.19
N GLU A 8 -13.13 21.63 -3.73
CA GLU A 8 -14.21 22.60 -3.96
C GLU A 8 -14.42 22.84 -5.45
N ALA A 9 -13.32 23.15 -6.17
CA ALA A 9 -13.36 23.41 -7.61
C ALA A 9 -13.88 22.21 -8.41
N LEU A 10 -13.57 20.98 -7.96
CA LEU A 10 -14.04 19.75 -8.59
C LEU A 10 -15.51 19.43 -8.24
N ALA A 11 -15.91 19.68 -6.98
CA ALA A 11 -17.27 19.45 -6.49
C ALA A 11 -18.29 20.42 -7.10
N SER A 12 -17.88 21.67 -7.38
CA SER A 12 -18.72 22.72 -7.98
C SER A 12 -18.70 22.75 -9.51
N ALA A 13 -17.79 22.03 -10.16
CA ALA A 13 -17.67 22.03 -11.62
C ALA A 13 -18.89 21.40 -12.31
N ASP A 14 -19.26 21.91 -13.49
CA ASP A 14 -20.24 21.22 -14.33
C ASP A 14 -19.68 19.90 -14.87
N LYS A 15 -20.48 18.85 -14.78
CA LYS A 15 -20.06 17.50 -15.21
C LYS A 15 -19.75 17.44 -16.70
N GLU A 16 -20.45 18.23 -17.51
CA GLU A 16 -20.25 18.37 -18.95
C GLU A 16 -18.89 19.00 -19.30
N ASP A 17 -18.28 19.70 -18.34
CA ASP A 17 -16.97 20.33 -18.43
C ASP A 17 -15.81 19.39 -18.01
N ILE A 18 -16.11 18.38 -17.20
CA ILE A 18 -15.17 17.32 -16.77
C ILE A 18 -15.07 16.22 -17.83
N VAL A 19 -16.22 15.80 -18.37
CA VAL A 19 -16.34 14.64 -19.27
C VAL A 19 -15.43 14.71 -20.52
N PRO A 20 -15.28 15.85 -21.22
CA PRO A 20 -14.39 15.97 -22.37
C PRO A 20 -12.91 15.72 -22.03
N ILE A 21 -12.46 16.18 -20.87
CA ILE A 21 -11.07 16.08 -20.40
C ILE A 21 -10.66 14.61 -20.26
N ILE A 22 -11.53 13.80 -19.68
CA ILE A 22 -11.27 12.38 -19.37
C ILE A 22 -11.86 11.41 -20.39
N ARG A 23 -12.37 11.90 -21.54
CA ARG A 23 -13.11 11.10 -22.53
C ARG A 23 -12.29 9.91 -23.06
N HIS A 24 -10.99 10.09 -23.18
CA HIS A 24 -10.03 9.08 -23.68
C HIS A 24 -9.77 7.94 -22.67
N LEU A 25 -10.15 8.09 -21.39
CA LEU A 25 -9.96 7.08 -20.33
C LEU A 25 -11.11 6.06 -20.22
N GLY A 26 -12.18 6.25 -20.99
CA GLY A 26 -13.41 5.47 -20.91
C GLY A 26 -14.18 5.64 -19.60
N LEU A 27 -15.45 5.21 -19.59
CA LEU A 27 -16.39 5.35 -18.46
C LEU A 27 -16.52 6.80 -17.94
N GLN A 28 -16.25 7.79 -18.78
CA GLN A 28 -16.10 9.21 -18.45
C GLN A 28 -17.29 9.79 -17.66
N ASN A 29 -18.52 9.39 -18.00
CA ASN A 29 -19.73 9.82 -17.29
C ASN A 29 -19.83 9.24 -15.87
N GLN A 30 -19.32 8.03 -15.64
CA GLN A 30 -19.28 7.43 -14.30
C GLN A 30 -18.11 8.00 -13.51
N ARG A 31 -16.90 8.03 -14.10
CA ARG A 31 -15.69 8.61 -13.49
C ARG A 31 -15.91 10.05 -13.02
N ALA A 32 -16.44 10.93 -13.88
CA ALA A 32 -16.73 12.32 -13.50
C ALA A 32 -17.69 12.39 -12.30
N GLY A 33 -18.75 11.57 -12.28
CA GLY A 33 -19.66 11.48 -11.14
C GLY A 33 -18.95 11.01 -9.86
N THR A 34 -18.12 9.96 -9.94
CA THR A 34 -17.34 9.45 -8.80
C THR A 34 -16.36 10.50 -8.26
N TYR A 35 -15.67 11.23 -9.14
CA TYR A 35 -14.74 12.29 -8.75
C TYR A 35 -15.45 13.40 -7.96
N GLN A 36 -16.63 13.83 -8.42
CA GLN A 36 -17.44 14.83 -7.72
C GLN A 36 -18.01 14.28 -6.40
N THR A 37 -18.41 13.02 -6.35
CA THR A 37 -18.84 12.37 -5.10
C THR A 37 -17.72 12.34 -4.07
N TYR A 38 -16.50 11.91 -4.44
CA TYR A 38 -15.36 11.92 -3.53
C TYR A 38 -14.97 13.33 -3.07
N ALA A 39 -15.00 14.31 -3.98
CA ALA A 39 -14.75 15.71 -3.63
C ALA A 39 -15.78 16.23 -2.61
N LYS A 40 -17.07 15.91 -2.77
CA LYS A 40 -18.13 16.30 -1.82
C LYS A 40 -17.98 15.62 -0.46
N ILE A 41 -17.76 14.30 -0.43
CA ILE A 41 -17.56 13.59 0.84
C ILE A 41 -16.31 14.11 1.57
N TRP A 42 -15.23 14.44 0.85
CA TRP A 42 -14.02 15.04 1.44
C TRP A 42 -14.29 16.41 2.09
N LEU A 43 -15.22 17.20 1.53
CA LEU A 43 -15.60 18.50 2.09
C LEU A 43 -16.58 18.37 3.26
N GLU A 44 -17.44 17.35 3.25
CA GLU A 44 -18.50 17.12 4.26
C GLU A 44 -17.98 16.38 5.51
N ASP A 45 -17.18 15.32 5.32
CA ASP A 45 -16.53 14.55 6.40
C ASP A 45 -15.13 14.09 5.93
N PRO A 46 -14.12 14.98 5.97
CA PRO A 46 -12.74 14.62 5.61
C PRO A 46 -12.20 13.51 6.53
N PRO A 47 -11.29 12.65 6.02
CA PRO A 47 -10.59 11.66 6.84
C PRO A 47 -9.89 12.31 8.03
N ALA A 48 -9.99 11.68 9.20
CA ALA A 48 -9.43 12.22 10.44
C ALA A 48 -8.91 11.10 11.37
N LYS A 49 -7.85 11.40 12.12
CA LYS A 49 -7.36 10.55 13.21
C LYS A 49 -8.48 10.28 14.23
N GLY A 50 -8.61 9.05 14.72
CA GLY A 50 -9.68 8.66 15.64
C GLY A 50 -11.04 8.41 15.00
N LYS A 51 -11.19 8.58 13.67
CA LYS A 51 -12.39 8.19 12.92
C LYS A 51 -12.05 7.11 11.89
N ARG A 52 -12.41 5.86 12.16
CA ARG A 52 -12.23 4.75 11.24
C ARG A 52 -13.60 4.18 10.82
N TYR A 53 -13.73 3.80 9.57
CA TYR A 53 -14.95 3.21 9.01
C TYR A 53 -14.66 1.82 8.46
N ALA A 54 -15.54 0.86 8.74
CA ALA A 54 -15.38 -0.49 8.23
C ALA A 54 -15.48 -0.55 6.70
N VAL A 55 -14.61 -1.37 6.10
CA VAL A 55 -14.71 -1.75 4.68
C VAL A 55 -15.08 -3.22 4.64
N ARG A 56 -16.22 -3.52 4.00
CA ARG A 56 -16.79 -4.86 4.04
C ARG A 56 -15.88 -5.87 3.34
N ASP A 57 -15.62 -6.99 4.01
CA ASP A 57 -14.80 -8.10 3.51
C ASP A 57 -13.34 -7.71 3.20
N TYR A 58 -12.82 -6.64 3.84
CA TYR A 58 -11.43 -6.17 3.74
C TYR A 58 -10.82 -5.90 5.14
N PRO A 59 -9.54 -6.24 5.40
CA PRO A 59 -8.58 -6.87 4.49
C PRO A 59 -8.84 -8.36 4.28
N THR A 60 -9.65 -8.98 5.14
CA THR A 60 -10.01 -10.40 5.06
C THR A 60 -11.52 -10.60 4.90
N LYS A 61 -11.89 -11.69 4.23
CA LYS A 61 -13.29 -12.09 4.05
C LYS A 61 -13.96 -12.28 5.42
N GLY A 62 -15.06 -11.59 5.65
CA GLY A 62 -15.77 -11.55 6.93
C GLY A 62 -15.58 -10.23 7.70
N ALA A 63 -14.48 -9.52 7.51
CA ALA A 63 -14.19 -8.28 8.24
C ALA A 63 -15.23 -7.18 7.98
N GLY A 64 -15.54 -6.40 9.02
CA GLY A 64 -16.44 -5.23 8.93
C GLY A 64 -17.91 -5.56 8.68
N ARG A 65 -18.33 -6.84 8.76
CA ARG A 65 -19.75 -7.25 8.60
C ARG A 65 -20.59 -7.03 9.86
N ASP A 66 -19.92 -6.96 10.99
CA ASP A 66 -20.42 -6.71 12.34
C ASP A 66 -20.59 -5.21 12.66
N VAL A 67 -19.96 -4.34 11.84
CA VAL A 67 -20.01 -2.89 11.96
C VAL A 67 -21.18 -2.32 11.16
N LYS A 68 -21.96 -1.41 11.75
CA LYS A 68 -23.12 -0.81 11.08
C LYS A 68 -22.68 0.23 10.06
N LYS A 69 -23.49 0.43 9.01
CA LYS A 69 -23.23 1.47 8.01
C LYS A 69 -23.22 2.86 8.69
N GLY A 70 -22.09 3.56 8.58
CA GLY A 70 -21.91 4.90 9.19
C GLY A 70 -21.51 4.86 10.66
N GLU A 71 -21.26 3.68 11.24
CA GLU A 71 -20.64 3.56 12.56
C GLU A 71 -19.17 3.98 12.48
N ILE A 72 -18.76 4.85 13.40
CA ILE A 72 -17.39 5.33 13.55
C ILE A 72 -16.70 4.46 14.59
N LEU A 73 -15.59 3.83 14.21
CA LEU A 73 -14.70 3.10 15.09
C LEU A 73 -13.61 4.06 15.59
N ALA A 74 -13.44 4.15 16.90
CA ALA A 74 -12.38 4.94 17.53
C ALA A 74 -11.00 4.26 17.36
N ASP A 75 -9.90 4.93 17.68
CA ASP A 75 -8.54 4.39 17.49
C ASP A 75 -8.22 3.19 18.41
N ASP A 76 -8.98 3.01 19.50
CA ASP A 76 -8.90 1.93 20.50
C ASP A 76 -9.87 0.75 20.22
N ASP A 77 -10.78 0.88 19.24
CA ASP A 77 -11.70 -0.20 18.85
C ASP A 77 -10.94 -1.34 18.15
N GLU A 78 -11.05 -2.57 18.66
CA GLU A 78 -10.38 -3.75 18.11
C GLU A 78 -10.82 -4.08 16.67
N ARG A 79 -11.98 -3.58 16.22
CA ARG A 79 -12.52 -3.86 14.89
C ARG A 79 -11.75 -3.10 13.80
N VAL A 80 -11.60 -3.76 12.65
CA VAL A 80 -10.85 -3.22 11.52
C VAL A 80 -11.67 -2.18 10.76
N GLY A 81 -11.03 -1.04 10.48
CA GLY A 81 -11.61 0.06 9.71
C GLY A 81 -10.55 1.10 9.37
N TRP A 82 -10.89 1.99 8.43
CA TRP A 82 -9.97 2.89 7.75
C TRP A 82 -10.57 4.28 7.64
N GLU A 83 -9.71 5.30 7.61
CA GLU A 83 -10.12 6.70 7.76
C GLU A 83 -10.80 7.27 6.50
N ILE A 84 -10.75 6.53 5.38
CA ILE A 84 -11.50 6.78 4.12
C ILE A 84 -12.59 5.72 3.84
N GLY A 85 -12.90 4.82 4.78
CA GLY A 85 -13.82 3.70 4.52
C GLY A 85 -15.27 4.14 4.20
N HIS A 86 -15.68 5.32 4.66
CA HIS A 86 -16.95 5.95 4.29
C HIS A 86 -16.94 6.51 2.86
N MET A 87 -15.78 6.94 2.36
CA MET A 87 -15.61 7.44 1.00
C MET A 87 -15.58 6.30 -0.03
N THR A 88 -14.88 5.21 0.28
CA THR A 88 -14.63 4.11 -0.67
C THR A 88 -14.60 2.74 0.00
N GLN A 89 -15.01 1.73 -0.76
CA GLN A 89 -14.99 0.32 -0.36
C GLN A 89 -14.09 -0.52 -1.29
N GLY A 90 -13.33 0.12 -2.19
CA GLY A 90 -12.45 -0.56 -3.15
C GLY A 90 -11.08 -0.85 -2.53
N PRO A 91 -10.62 -2.13 -2.45
CA PRO A 91 -9.36 -2.50 -1.81
C PRO A 91 -8.15 -1.68 -2.27
N TYR A 92 -7.98 -1.48 -3.57
CA TYR A 92 -6.92 -0.65 -4.15
C TYR A 92 -6.81 0.75 -3.51
N ALA A 93 -7.94 1.42 -3.26
CA ALA A 93 -7.95 2.77 -2.69
C ALA A 93 -7.62 2.76 -1.20
N ILE A 94 -8.05 1.70 -0.49
CA ILE A 94 -7.71 1.48 0.92
C ILE A 94 -6.22 1.14 1.07
N ASP A 95 -5.69 0.22 0.26
CA ASP A 95 -4.26 -0.12 0.23
C ASP A 95 -3.42 1.12 -0.11
N SER A 96 -3.79 1.90 -1.12
CA SER A 96 -3.12 3.17 -1.45
C SER A 96 -3.10 4.14 -0.26
N TRP A 97 -4.23 4.30 0.44
CA TRP A 97 -4.31 5.17 1.63
C TRP A 97 -3.42 4.68 2.77
N ARG A 98 -3.42 3.37 3.03
CA ARG A 98 -2.56 2.73 4.03
C ARG A 98 -1.08 2.93 3.72
N ILE A 99 -0.68 2.79 2.46
CA ILE A 99 0.73 2.97 2.03
C ILE A 99 1.14 4.44 2.11
N PHE A 100 0.34 5.37 1.58
CA PHE A 100 0.80 6.74 1.27
C PHE A 100 0.34 7.85 2.22
N CYS A 101 -0.74 7.65 2.99
CA CYS A 101 -1.39 8.73 3.75
C CYS A 101 -1.52 8.46 5.24
N ARG A 102 -1.67 7.18 5.63
CA ARG A 102 -2.22 6.82 6.94
C ARG A 102 -1.35 7.23 8.13
N ASP A 103 -0.04 7.02 8.08
CA ASP A 103 0.84 7.34 9.21
C ASP A 103 0.94 8.85 9.44
N VAL A 104 1.00 9.64 8.36
CA VAL A 104 0.99 11.11 8.42
C VAL A 104 -0.32 11.63 9.00
N LEU A 105 -1.47 11.13 8.52
CA LEU A 105 -2.79 11.49 9.06
C LEU A 105 -2.90 11.18 10.56
N ARG A 106 -2.37 10.02 10.98
CA ARG A 106 -2.40 9.61 12.39
C ARG A 106 -1.32 10.29 13.23
N GLY A 107 -0.46 11.13 12.65
CA GLY A 107 0.66 11.78 13.35
C GLY A 107 1.62 10.75 13.95
N LEU A 108 1.84 9.65 13.22
CA LEU A 108 2.80 8.60 13.57
C LEU A 108 4.15 8.82 12.87
N ALA A 109 4.19 9.55 11.76
CA ALA A 109 5.41 9.87 11.03
C ALA A 109 5.21 11.18 10.25
N ASP A 110 6.32 11.85 9.91
CA ASP A 110 6.34 13.02 9.02
C ASP A 110 6.14 12.60 7.55
N GLY A 111 6.57 11.38 7.21
CA GLY A 111 6.44 10.79 5.88
C GLY A 111 5.79 9.40 5.89
N TRP A 112 5.28 8.98 4.72
CA TRP A 112 4.55 7.71 4.54
C TRP A 112 5.41 6.45 4.78
N ASN A 113 6.73 6.59 4.64
CA ASN A 113 7.73 5.54 4.84
C ASN A 113 8.25 5.46 6.29
N GLY A 114 7.70 6.25 7.21
CA GLY A 114 8.16 6.30 8.61
C GLY A 114 9.19 7.39 8.92
N GLU A 115 9.53 8.25 7.95
CA GLU A 115 10.35 9.44 8.17
C GLU A 115 9.87 10.25 9.39
N GLY A 116 10.80 10.76 10.20
CA GLY A 116 10.52 11.53 11.41
C GLY A 116 10.20 10.71 12.67
N ASN A 117 9.79 9.43 12.54
CA ASN A 117 9.55 8.60 13.72
C ASN A 117 10.87 8.04 14.30
N THR A 118 11.07 8.21 15.60
CA THR A 118 12.25 7.77 16.36
C THR A 118 11.95 6.70 17.42
N GLN A 119 10.72 6.19 17.48
CA GLN A 119 10.31 5.15 18.41
C GLN A 119 10.94 3.80 18.03
N GLU A 120 11.62 3.17 18.98
CA GLU A 120 12.17 1.82 18.81
C GLU A 120 11.07 0.81 18.43
N GLY A 121 11.36 -0.01 17.41
CA GLY A 121 10.42 -1.01 16.90
C GLY A 121 9.24 -0.46 16.09
N PHE A 122 9.16 0.85 15.82
CA PHE A 122 8.15 1.37 14.90
C PHE A 122 8.32 0.78 13.50
N GLN A 123 7.19 0.36 12.91
CA GLN A 123 7.11 0.00 11.50
C GLN A 123 6.06 0.89 10.84
N PRO A 124 6.35 1.52 9.70
CA PRO A 124 5.36 2.25 8.92
C PRO A 124 4.28 1.31 8.36
N GLU A 125 3.10 1.86 8.09
CA GLU A 125 1.92 1.10 7.66
C GLU A 125 2.14 0.33 6.36
N TRP A 126 2.93 0.86 5.42
CA TRP A 126 3.21 0.18 4.14
C TRP A 126 3.80 -1.23 4.33
N MET A 127 4.58 -1.47 5.39
CA MET A 127 5.16 -2.79 5.71
C MET A 127 4.11 -3.83 6.14
N ARG A 128 2.86 -3.41 6.41
CA ARG A 128 1.71 -4.25 6.79
C ARG A 128 0.65 -4.36 5.68
N VAL A 129 0.92 -3.85 4.48
CA VAL A 129 -0.03 -3.88 3.35
C VAL A 129 0.28 -5.06 2.45
N LEU A 130 -0.73 -5.86 2.13
CA LEU A 130 -0.65 -7.01 1.22
C LEU A 130 -1.70 -6.81 0.11
N PRO A 131 -1.42 -5.96 -0.89
CA PRO A 131 -2.40 -5.54 -1.87
C PRO A 131 -2.62 -6.61 -2.93
N THR A 132 -3.81 -6.63 -3.53
CA THR A 132 -4.10 -7.48 -4.71
C THR A 132 -3.83 -6.78 -6.03
N ASP A 133 -3.64 -5.46 -6.04
CA ASP A 133 -3.34 -4.69 -7.24
C ASP A 133 -1.90 -4.87 -7.73
N LYS A 134 -1.71 -5.04 -9.04
CA LYS A 134 -0.41 -5.35 -9.63
C LYS A 134 0.62 -4.23 -9.52
N GLU A 135 0.18 -2.96 -9.59
CA GLU A 135 1.09 -1.80 -9.50
C GLU A 135 1.50 -1.57 -8.05
N LEU A 136 0.57 -1.68 -7.09
CA LEU A 136 0.90 -1.62 -5.66
C LEU A 136 1.83 -2.78 -5.24
N ARG A 137 1.67 -3.97 -5.80
CA ARG A 137 2.59 -5.11 -5.57
C ARG A 137 3.99 -4.85 -6.11
N ALA A 138 4.11 -4.36 -7.34
CA ALA A 138 5.40 -4.00 -7.94
C ALA A 138 6.10 -2.89 -7.13
N TYR A 139 5.33 -1.88 -6.69
CA TYR A 139 5.79 -0.81 -5.83
C TYR A 139 6.31 -1.31 -4.47
N LEU A 140 5.52 -2.10 -3.74
CA LEU A 140 5.92 -2.62 -2.43
C LEU A 140 7.09 -3.58 -2.50
N ARG A 141 7.23 -4.38 -3.57
CA ARG A 141 8.43 -5.18 -3.79
C ARG A 141 9.69 -4.35 -3.97
N TRP A 142 9.62 -3.29 -4.79
CA TRP A 142 10.74 -2.37 -4.94
C TRP A 142 11.10 -1.69 -3.62
N MET A 143 10.11 -1.36 -2.78
CA MET A 143 10.35 -0.87 -1.42
C MET A 143 11.02 -1.91 -0.52
N TRP A 144 10.52 -3.15 -0.46
CA TRP A 144 11.17 -4.22 0.31
C TRP A 144 12.59 -4.53 -0.16
N LEU A 145 12.87 -4.46 -1.46
CA LEU A 145 14.22 -4.60 -2.00
C LEU A 145 15.16 -3.49 -1.51
N LYS A 146 14.69 -2.25 -1.31
CA LYS A 146 15.50 -1.19 -0.67
C LYS A 146 15.83 -1.50 0.78
N GLU A 147 14.92 -2.13 1.50
CA GLU A 147 15.14 -2.64 2.86
C GLU A 147 16.02 -3.92 2.88
N GLY A 148 16.46 -4.41 1.71
CA GLY A 148 17.32 -5.59 1.58
C GLY A 148 16.57 -6.93 1.58
N PHE A 149 15.26 -6.93 1.33
CA PHE A 149 14.42 -8.13 1.36
C PHE A 149 13.81 -8.49 -0.01
N ALA A 150 13.87 -9.78 -0.34
CA ALA A 150 13.00 -10.38 -1.35
C ALA A 150 11.63 -10.63 -0.69
N TRP A 151 10.56 -10.05 -1.23
CA TRP A 151 9.22 -10.08 -0.65
C TRP A 151 8.18 -10.74 -1.57
N ASP A 152 7.38 -11.64 -0.99
CA ASP A 152 6.27 -12.31 -1.65
C ASP A 152 4.97 -11.48 -1.51
N PRO A 153 4.37 -11.00 -2.63
CA PRO A 153 3.17 -10.16 -2.63
C PRO A 153 1.85 -10.94 -2.50
N PHE A 154 1.90 -12.26 -2.36
CA PHE A 154 0.77 -13.17 -2.13
C PHE A 154 0.73 -13.67 -0.69
N THR A 155 1.89 -13.97 -0.08
CA THR A 155 1.98 -14.47 1.31
C THR A 155 2.36 -13.37 2.31
N GLY A 156 3.08 -12.34 1.87
CA GLY A 156 3.69 -11.33 2.74
C GLY A 156 5.03 -11.75 3.36
N GLU A 157 5.52 -12.96 3.04
CA GLU A 157 6.80 -13.47 3.52
C GLU A 157 7.98 -12.69 2.93
N LYS A 158 9.08 -12.68 3.66
CA LYS A 158 10.30 -11.95 3.29
C LYS A 158 11.56 -12.72 3.68
N GLU A 159 12.48 -12.77 2.74
CA GLU A 159 13.81 -13.36 2.90
C GLU A 159 14.88 -12.32 2.59
N VAL A 160 16.11 -12.52 3.07
CA VAL A 160 17.23 -11.61 2.74
C VAL A 160 17.49 -11.68 1.24
N ALA A 161 17.48 -10.54 0.56
CA ALA A 161 17.70 -10.47 -0.88
C ALA A 161 19.13 -10.92 -1.23
N SER A 162 19.26 -11.80 -2.22
CA SER A 162 20.57 -12.24 -2.70
C SER A 162 21.35 -11.10 -3.36
N GLU A 163 22.69 -11.15 -3.32
CA GLU A 163 23.52 -10.14 -3.99
C GLU A 163 23.20 -9.99 -5.48
N ARG A 164 22.86 -11.09 -6.17
CA ARG A 164 22.45 -11.08 -7.58
C ARG A 164 21.17 -10.26 -7.76
N LEU A 165 20.19 -10.44 -6.87
CA LEU A 165 18.92 -9.72 -6.91
C LEU A 165 19.10 -8.23 -6.64
N MET A 166 19.91 -7.88 -5.63
CA MET A 166 20.22 -6.51 -5.28
C MET A 166 20.98 -5.77 -6.39
N ARG A 167 21.98 -6.43 -7.02
CA ARG A 167 22.67 -5.87 -8.20
C ARG A 167 21.70 -5.65 -9.36
N ALA A 168 20.91 -6.66 -9.73
CA ALA A 168 19.90 -6.51 -10.78
C ALA A 168 18.88 -5.39 -10.49
N ALA A 169 18.52 -5.15 -9.23
CA ALA A 169 17.66 -4.04 -8.83
C ALA A 169 18.30 -2.67 -9.07
N ILE A 170 19.56 -2.52 -8.69
CA ILE A 170 20.36 -1.29 -8.89
C ILE A 170 20.58 -1.03 -10.39
N ASP A 171 20.87 -2.08 -11.16
CA ASP A 171 21.11 -2.01 -12.60
C ASP A 171 19.83 -1.77 -13.43
N GLY A 172 18.64 -1.74 -12.81
CA GLY A 172 17.35 -1.64 -13.51
C GLY A 172 16.95 -2.91 -14.27
N ARG A 173 17.61 -4.05 -14.02
CA ARG A 173 17.43 -5.34 -14.69
C ARG A 173 16.33 -6.21 -14.09
N ILE A 174 15.26 -5.60 -13.58
CA ILE A 174 14.08 -6.32 -13.08
C ILE A 174 12.91 -6.14 -14.05
N ALA A 175 12.32 -7.26 -14.46
CA ALA A 175 11.01 -7.32 -15.07
C ALA A 175 9.96 -7.85 -14.08
N TRP A 176 8.77 -7.26 -14.12
CA TRP A 176 7.59 -7.70 -13.38
C TRP A 176 6.56 -8.26 -14.36
N ASP A 177 5.98 -9.42 -14.07
CA ASP A 177 4.88 -9.96 -14.89
C ASP A 177 3.49 -9.51 -14.40
N GLU A 178 2.44 -9.79 -15.18
CA GLU A 178 1.08 -9.33 -14.91
C GLU A 178 0.47 -9.87 -13.60
N GLN A 179 0.99 -10.98 -13.08
CA GLN A 179 0.54 -11.58 -11.81
C GLN A 179 1.28 -10.97 -10.62
N GLY A 180 2.34 -10.20 -10.87
CA GLY A 180 3.31 -9.79 -9.87
C GLY A 180 4.30 -10.90 -9.57
N GLY A 181 4.78 -11.64 -10.57
CA GLY A 181 6.03 -12.40 -10.51
C GLY A 181 7.25 -11.49 -10.79
N MET A 182 8.45 -11.93 -10.37
CA MET A 182 9.70 -11.19 -10.52
C MET A 182 10.68 -11.99 -11.38
N ARG A 183 11.34 -11.35 -12.34
CA ARG A 183 12.44 -11.97 -13.10
C ARG A 183 13.58 -10.97 -13.31
N ILE A 184 14.80 -11.47 -13.22
CA ILE A 184 15.99 -10.72 -13.66
C ILE A 184 16.04 -10.85 -15.19
N VAL A 185 16.21 -9.73 -15.89
CA VAL A 185 16.48 -9.71 -17.34
C VAL A 185 17.99 -9.58 -17.55
N ASP A 186 18.60 -10.59 -18.17
CA ASP A 186 20.01 -10.55 -18.55
C ASP A 186 20.19 -9.87 -19.94
N GLU A 187 21.35 -9.26 -20.18
CA GLU A 187 21.58 -8.37 -21.33
C GLU A 187 21.62 -9.10 -22.69
N SER A 188 21.86 -10.41 -22.68
CA SER A 188 21.65 -11.29 -23.83
C SER A 188 20.19 -11.73 -23.87
N GLY A 189 19.49 -11.41 -24.97
CA GLY A 189 18.07 -11.70 -25.17
C GLY A 189 17.72 -13.19 -25.35
N GLU A 190 18.05 -14.02 -24.37
CA GLU A 190 17.66 -15.42 -24.26
C GLU A 190 16.76 -15.62 -23.03
N GLN A 191 15.72 -16.44 -23.19
CA GLN A 191 14.71 -16.66 -22.15
C GLN A 191 15.25 -17.66 -21.11
N GLY A 192 16.02 -17.14 -20.14
CA GLY A 192 16.43 -17.89 -18.95
C GLY A 192 15.23 -18.22 -18.07
N GLY A 193 14.58 -19.35 -18.34
CA GLY A 193 13.58 -19.94 -17.46
C GLY A 193 14.25 -20.95 -16.54
N ASP A 194 14.31 -20.65 -15.25
CA ASP A 194 14.59 -21.63 -14.20
C ASP A 194 13.58 -21.49 -13.06
N ALA A 195 13.02 -22.63 -12.67
CA ALA A 195 12.20 -22.77 -11.48
C ALA A 195 13.09 -23.41 -10.40
N GLU A 196 13.45 -22.66 -9.36
CA GLU A 196 14.32 -23.18 -8.31
C GLU A 196 13.51 -23.95 -7.27
N ALA A 197 13.71 -25.27 -7.24
CA ALA A 197 13.04 -26.19 -6.34
C ALA A 197 13.75 -26.27 -4.96
N ALA A 198 12.98 -26.50 -3.90
CA ALA A 198 13.51 -26.60 -2.54
C ALA A 198 14.51 -27.77 -2.37
N GLY A 199 15.64 -27.53 -1.67
CA GLY A 199 16.72 -28.52 -1.57
C GLY A 199 17.82 -28.26 -0.52
N GLN A 200 17.46 -28.25 0.77
CA GLN A 200 18.28 -28.66 1.93
C GLN A 200 19.80 -28.34 1.99
N GLY A 201 20.17 -27.47 2.94
CA GLY A 201 21.11 -27.87 4.01
C GLY A 201 22.59 -27.54 3.88
N LEU A 202 23.02 -26.50 4.63
CA LEU A 202 24.07 -26.50 5.69
C LEU A 202 24.55 -25.06 5.89
N GLY A 203 24.71 -24.63 7.15
CA GLY A 203 24.86 -23.20 7.47
C GLY A 203 26.26 -22.78 7.92
N MET A 204 26.52 -21.47 7.90
CA MET A 204 27.35 -20.79 8.90
C MET A 204 26.91 -19.33 9.11
N GLU A 205 26.34 -19.12 10.29
CA GLU A 205 26.26 -17.92 11.14
C GLU A 205 26.31 -16.48 10.57
N ARG A 206 25.17 -15.79 10.80
CA ARG A 206 25.03 -14.51 11.51
C ARG A 206 25.66 -13.23 10.93
N VAL A 207 24.79 -12.36 10.43
CA VAL A 207 24.76 -10.95 10.84
C VAL A 207 23.34 -10.61 11.31
N ALA A 208 23.16 -10.35 12.61
CA ALA A 208 21.90 -9.91 13.19
C ALA A 208 22.14 -8.97 14.37
N ALA A 209 21.87 -7.69 14.14
CA ALA A 209 21.55 -6.62 15.10
C ALA A 209 20.77 -5.59 14.26
N VAL A 210 19.64 -5.03 14.68
CA VAL A 210 19.41 -4.30 15.94
C VAL A 210 18.00 -4.59 16.51
N SER A 211 17.81 -4.29 17.81
CA SER A 211 16.55 -4.16 18.56
C SER A 211 15.88 -5.45 19.11
N ALA A 212 16.19 -5.75 20.38
CA ALA A 212 15.20 -6.13 21.41
C ALA A 212 15.84 -5.98 22.81
N ALA A 213 15.08 -5.48 23.80
CA ALA A 213 15.63 -4.99 25.07
C ALA A 213 15.50 -5.94 26.28
N ALA A 214 16.39 -5.71 27.26
CA ALA A 214 16.23 -5.81 28.72
C ALA A 214 15.48 -6.99 29.40
N VAL A 215 16.25 -7.91 30.02
CA VAL A 215 16.01 -8.59 31.33
C VAL A 215 17.41 -8.92 31.93
N GLY A 216 17.71 -8.88 33.23
CA GLY A 216 16.98 -8.36 34.41
C GLY A 216 17.42 -9.04 35.73
N GLY A 217 17.93 -8.27 36.71
CA GLY A 217 18.49 -8.74 38.01
C GLY A 217 20.03 -8.75 38.04
N GLU A 218 20.73 -8.42 39.13
CA GLU A 218 20.34 -8.01 40.50
C GLU A 218 21.04 -6.72 40.95
#